data_AF-A0A8R7UYB8-F1
#
_entry.id   AF-A0A8R7UYB8-F1
#
_cell.length_a   1.000
_cell.length_b   1.000
_cell.length_c   1.000
_cell.angle_alpha   90.00
_cell.angle_beta   90.00
_cell.angle_gamma   90.00
#
_symmetry.space_group_name_H-M   'P 1'
#
loop_
_entity.id
_entity.type
_entity.pdbx_description
1 polymer ?
#
loop_
_entity_poly.entity_id
_entity_poly.type
_entity_poly.pdbx_seq_one_letter_code
_entity_poly.pdbx_strand_id
1 'polypeptide(L)'
;MGWGYVITPETFDQIIVLNSLRCAKVALKGQAPELDEYRANPNYVTQYGYFPLHRASEMFSIEIIELLLCNGASANVRTTSHVLRDYSLSMLQLRTLAYISIWRTVYFVTKSIRIAVWQI
;
A
#
# COMPACT_ATOMS: atom_id res chain seq x y z
N MET A 1 10.18 -1.49 19.88
CA MET A 1 9.04 -1.31 18.97
C MET A 1 9.06 -2.47 17.98
N GLY A 2 8.32 -3.54 18.28
CA GLY A 2 8.35 -4.77 17.48
C GLY A 2 7.21 -4.78 16.49
N TRP A 3 7.48 -5.08 15.22
CA TRP A 3 6.46 -5.52 14.27
C TRP A 3 6.03 -6.92 14.70
N GLY A 4 5.14 -7.01 15.69
CA GLY A 4 4.58 -8.29 16.12
C GLY A 4 3.66 -8.85 15.04
N TYR A 5 3.69 -10.17 14.85
CA TYR A 5 2.82 -10.91 13.94
C TYR A 5 1.31 -10.81 14.25
N VAL A 6 0.89 -9.89 15.14
CA VAL A 6 -0.50 -9.64 15.49
C VAL A 6 -1.31 -9.18 14.28
N ILE A 7 -0.72 -8.34 13.41
CA ILE A 7 -1.35 -7.89 12.18
C ILE A 7 -0.58 -8.47 10.99
N THR A 8 -1.09 -9.55 10.42
CA THR A 8 -0.47 -10.16 9.24
C THR A 8 -0.69 -9.30 7.98
N PRO A 9 0.23 -9.38 7.00
CA PRO A 9 0.05 -8.77 5.69
C PRO A 9 -1.32 -9.07 5.06
N GLU A 10 -1.78 -10.31 5.16
CA GLU A 10 -3.06 -10.77 4.59
C GLU A 10 -4.26 -10.13 5.30
N THR A 11 -4.20 -10.04 6.63
CA THR A 11 -5.27 -9.42 7.41
C THR A 11 -5.41 -7.94 7.06
N PHE A 12 -4.28 -7.25 6.95
CA PHE A 12 -4.30 -5.84 6.62
C PHE A 12 -4.61 -5.58 5.14
N ASP A 13 -4.23 -6.49 4.23
CA ASP A 13 -4.66 -6.47 2.82
C ASP A 13 -6.19 -6.49 2.72
N GLN A 14 -6.86 -7.35 3.49
CA GLN A 14 -8.32 -7.39 3.54
C GLN A 14 -8.93 -6.09 4.09
N ILE A 15 -8.32 -5.50 5.12
CA ILE A 15 -8.77 -4.21 5.66
C ILE A 15 -8.76 -3.12 4.56
N ILE A 16 -7.71 -3.09 3.71
CA ILE A 16 -7.59 -2.15 2.61
C ILE A 16 -8.60 -2.45 1.49
N VAL A 17 -8.70 -3.71 1.07
CA VAL A 17 -9.60 -4.13 -0.02
C VAL A 17 -11.07 -3.88 0.34
N LEU A 18 -11.43 -4.04 1.61
CA LEU A 18 -12.76 -3.70 2.12
C LEU A 18 -12.98 -2.20 2.35
N ASN A 19 -11.99 -1.37 2.03
CA ASN A 19 -11.99 0.08 2.24
C ASN A 19 -12.32 0.49 3.69
N SER A 20 -11.91 -0.31 4.67
CA SER A 20 -12.23 -0.07 6.08
C SER A 20 -11.27 0.95 6.70
N LEU A 21 -11.54 2.24 6.45
CA LEU A 21 -10.68 3.35 6.86
C LEU A 21 -10.42 3.39 8.36
N ARG A 22 -11.44 3.13 9.18
CA ARG A 22 -11.30 3.12 10.65
C ARG A 22 -10.38 2.01 11.12
N CYS A 23 -10.56 0.79 10.59
CA CYS A 23 -9.69 -0.34 10.93
C CYS A 23 -8.26 -0.11 10.43
N ALA A 24 -8.08 0.42 9.22
CA ALA A 24 -6.77 0.76 8.67
C ALA A 24 -6.03 1.77 9.56
N LYS A 25 -6.73 2.81 10.02
CA LYS A 25 -6.19 3.83 10.93
C LYS A 25 -5.74 3.23 12.26
N VAL A 26 -6.57 2.40 12.87
CA VAL A 26 -6.27 1.76 14.15
C VAL A 26 -5.06 0.85 14.02
N ALA A 27 -5.04 0.00 12.99
CA ALA A 27 -3.96 -0.96 12.80
C ALA A 27 -2.62 -0.27 12.46
N LEU A 28 -2.60 0.84 11.73
CA LEU A 28 -1.36 1.57 11.44
C LEU A 28 -0.85 2.39 12.62
N LYS A 29 -1.74 2.92 13.46
CA LYS A 29 -1.34 3.69 14.65
C LYS A 29 -0.99 2.81 15.85
N GLY A 30 -1.52 1.59 15.93
CA GLY A 30 -1.34 0.70 17.08
C GLY A 30 -1.93 1.27 18.38
N GLN A 31 -2.94 2.13 18.27
CA GLN A 31 -3.55 2.85 19.41
C GLN A 31 -4.63 2.04 20.12
N ALA A 32 -5.05 0.90 19.55
CA ALA A 32 -6.01 0.03 20.20
C ALA A 32 -5.36 -0.69 21.38
N PRO A 33 -6.02 -0.73 22.55
CA PRO A 33 -5.49 -1.43 23.72
C PRO A 33 -5.27 -2.92 23.45
N GLU A 34 -6.05 -3.52 22.55
CA GLU A 34 -5.91 -4.92 22.13
C GLU A 34 -4.65 -5.18 21.28
N LEU A 35 -4.07 -4.12 20.71
CA LEU A 35 -2.89 -4.23 19.85
C LEU A 35 -1.58 -4.01 20.62
N ASP A 36 -1.58 -3.63 21.90
CA ASP A 36 -0.35 -3.49 22.71
C ASP A 36 0.80 -2.74 21.98
N GLU A 37 0.47 -1.60 21.36
CA GLU A 37 1.36 -0.81 20.51
C GLU A 37 1.86 -1.46 19.20
N TYR A 38 1.42 -2.68 18.88
CA TYR A 38 1.67 -3.33 17.60
C TYR A 38 1.01 -2.58 16.45
N ARG A 39 1.78 -2.39 15.37
CA ARG A 39 1.36 -1.66 14.17
C ARG A 39 1.46 -2.54 12.94
N ALA A 40 0.51 -2.34 12.02
CA ALA A 40 0.59 -2.88 10.68
C ALA A 40 1.77 -2.27 9.93
N ASN A 41 2.51 -3.07 9.18
CA ASN A 41 3.58 -2.57 8.31
C ASN A 41 3.00 -1.83 7.09
N PRO A 42 3.16 -0.50 6.94
CA PRO A 42 2.65 0.22 5.78
C PRO A 42 3.33 -0.18 4.46
N ASN A 43 4.42 -0.96 4.53
CA ASN A 43 5.20 -1.46 3.41
C ASN A 43 5.26 -3.00 3.36
N TYR A 44 4.28 -3.72 3.93
CA TYR A 44 4.27 -5.18 3.75
C TYR A 44 4.15 -5.54 2.26
N VAL A 45 4.59 -6.75 1.94
CA VAL A 45 4.47 -7.30 0.60
C VAL A 45 3.63 -8.57 0.71
N THR A 46 2.58 -8.67 -0.11
CA THR A 46 1.78 -9.89 -0.20
C THR A 46 2.58 -11.01 -0.88
N GLN A 47 2.13 -12.26 -0.74
CA GLN A 47 2.71 -13.39 -1.50
C GLN A 47 2.73 -13.17 -3.03
N TYR A 48 1.88 -12.27 -3.54
CA TYR A 48 1.80 -11.88 -4.95
C TYR A 48 2.70 -10.70 -5.32
N GLY A 49 3.50 -10.18 -4.38
CA GLY A 49 4.41 -9.05 -4.60
C GLY A 49 3.74 -7.67 -4.57
N TYR A 50 2.49 -7.57 -4.11
CA TYR A 50 1.79 -6.28 -4.02
C TYR A 50 2.08 -5.57 -2.70
N PHE A 51 2.19 -4.25 -2.78
CA PHE A 51 2.29 -3.35 -1.64
C PHE A 51 0.91 -2.79 -1.29
N PRO A 52 0.74 -2.23 -0.08
CA PRO A 52 -0.57 -1.79 0.41
C PRO A 52 -1.08 -0.61 -0.44
N LEU A 53 -0.17 0.24 -0.93
CA LEU A 53 -0.47 1.32 -1.88
C LEU A 53 -1.00 0.82 -3.23
N HIS A 54 -0.54 -0.33 -3.73
CA HIS A 54 -1.09 -0.90 -4.96
C HIS A 54 -2.57 -1.23 -4.79
N ARG A 55 -2.93 -1.83 -3.65
CA ARG A 55 -4.31 -2.17 -3.31
C ARG A 55 -5.17 -0.95 -3.11
N ALA A 56 -4.70 0.03 -2.34
CA ALA A 56 -5.43 1.26 -2.11
C ALA A 56 -5.70 2.01 -3.43
N SER A 57 -4.74 1.96 -4.38
CA SER A 57 -4.90 2.52 -5.73
C SER A 57 -5.89 1.74 -6.59
N GLU A 58 -5.86 0.40 -6.52
CA GLU A 58 -6.83 -0.47 -7.21
C GLU A 58 -8.26 -0.22 -6.72
N MET A 59 -8.42 0.08 -5.43
CA MET A 59 -9.70 0.43 -4.81
C MET A 59 -10.10 1.91 -5.02
N PHE A 60 -9.25 2.71 -5.67
CA PHE A 60 -9.42 4.17 -5.82
C PHE A 60 -9.70 4.90 -4.49
N SER A 61 -9.15 4.39 -3.38
CA SER A 61 -9.38 4.94 -2.04
C SER A 61 -8.31 5.98 -1.70
N ILE A 62 -8.64 7.25 -1.93
CA ILE A 62 -7.72 8.38 -1.67
C ILE A 62 -7.39 8.45 -0.18
N GLU A 63 -8.38 8.25 0.68
CA GLU A 63 -8.22 8.33 2.14
C GLU A 63 -7.27 7.25 2.66
N ILE A 64 -7.32 6.03 2.11
CA ILE A 64 -6.38 4.97 2.49
C ILE A 64 -4.98 5.26 1.93
N ILE A 65 -4.87 5.80 0.70
CA ILE A 65 -3.58 6.21 0.13
C ILE A 65 -2.92 7.26 1.03
N GLU A 66 -3.65 8.32 1.40
CA GLU A 66 -3.16 9.35 2.31
C GLU A 66 -2.73 8.76 3.65
N LEU A 67 -3.58 7.91 4.22
CA LEU A 67 -3.33 7.30 5.50
C LEU A 67 -2.08 6.41 5.48
N LEU A 68 -1.86 5.64 4.41
CA LEU A 68 -0.65 4.85 4.21
C LEU A 68 0.60 5.74 4.10
N LEU A 69 0.55 6.79 3.27
CA LEU A 69 1.67 7.72 3.08
C LEU A 69 2.03 8.44 4.39
N CYS A 70 1.03 8.94 5.13
CA CYS A 70 1.22 9.57 6.42
C CYS A 70 1.85 8.65 7.48
N ASN A 71 1.70 7.33 7.34
CA ASN A 71 2.30 6.34 8.23
C ASN A 71 3.60 5.75 7.68
N GLY A 72 4.21 6.34 6.64
CA GLY A 72 5.52 5.95 6.14
C GLY A 72 5.52 4.91 5.02
N ALA A 73 4.39 4.73 4.32
CA ALA A 73 4.38 3.93 3.08
C ALA A 73 5.26 4.61 2.00
N SER A 74 6.08 3.82 1.33
CA SER A 74 6.93 4.29 0.24
C SER A 74 6.13 4.40 -1.04
N ALA A 75 6.03 5.62 -1.59
CA ALA A 75 5.32 5.88 -2.85
C ALA A 75 6.03 5.26 -4.08
N ASN A 76 7.31 4.92 -3.97
CA ASN A 76 8.14 4.43 -5.08
C ASN A 76 8.32 2.91 -5.09
N VAL A 77 7.40 2.19 -4.47
CA VAL A 77 7.44 0.73 -4.44
C VAL A 77 7.10 0.16 -5.82
N ARG A 78 7.85 -0.88 -6.20
CA ARG A 78 7.60 -1.65 -7.43
C ARG A 78 7.20 -3.06 -7.04
N THR A 79 6.19 -3.61 -7.71
CA THR A 79 5.74 -4.99 -7.50
C THR A 79 6.91 -5.95 -7.72
N THR A 80 7.24 -6.70 -6.67
CA THR A 80 8.33 -7.69 -6.64
C THR A 80 7.71 -9.09 -6.56
N SER A 81 6.87 -9.45 -7.54
CA SER A 81 6.40 -10.84 -7.58
C SER A 81 7.51 -11.73 -8.15
N HIS A 82 7.78 -12.85 -7.48
CA HIS A 82 8.67 -13.90 -7.98
C HIS A 82 8.05 -14.62 -9.19
N VAL A 83 6.72 -14.59 -9.32
CA VAL A 83 5.93 -15.15 -10.43
C VAL A 83 6.16 -14.38 -11.75
N LEU A 84 6.60 -13.12 -11.68
CA LEU A 84 6.87 -12.26 -12.84
C LEU A 84 8.18 -12.56 -13.56
N ARG A 85 9.03 -13.47 -13.07
CA ARG A 85 10.26 -13.86 -13.77
C ARG A 85 10.01 -14.76 -14.98
N ASP A 86 8.94 -15.55 -14.98
CA ASP A 86 8.73 -16.60 -15.98
C ASP A 86 7.85 -16.18 -17.18
N TYR A 87 7.08 -15.08 -17.07
CA TYR A 87 6.13 -14.62 -18.11
C TYR A 87 6.55 -13.28 -18.76
N SER A 88 7.80 -13.18 -19.19
CA SER A 88 8.51 -11.90 -19.47
C SER A 88 8.01 -11.04 -20.64
N LEU A 89 7.24 -11.55 -21.61
CA LEU A 89 6.93 -10.79 -22.84
C LEU A 89 5.50 -10.24 -22.95
N SER A 90 4.47 -10.93 -22.45
CA SER A 90 3.09 -10.41 -22.46
C SER A 90 2.82 -9.44 -21.30
N MET A 91 3.54 -9.59 -20.19
CA MET A 91 3.28 -8.82 -18.97
C MET A 91 4.02 -7.48 -18.91
N LEU A 92 4.96 -7.16 -19.80
CA LEU A 92 5.53 -5.81 -19.87
C LEU A 92 4.43 -4.77 -20.19
N GLN A 93 3.42 -5.17 -20.97
CA GLN A 93 2.24 -4.36 -21.32
C GLN A 93 1.31 -4.14 -20.11
N LEU A 94 1.04 -5.18 -19.31
CA LEU A 94 0.23 -5.05 -18.09
C LEU A 94 1.00 -4.36 -16.97
N ARG A 95 2.32 -4.56 -16.89
CA ARG A 95 3.21 -3.85 -15.96
C ARG A 95 3.25 -2.37 -16.29
N THR A 96 3.39 -1.97 -17.55
CA THR A 96 3.30 -0.56 -17.92
C THR A 96 1.88 -0.03 -17.75
N LEU A 97 0.81 -0.76 -18.06
CA LEU A 97 -0.55 -0.24 -17.87
C LEU A 97 -0.95 -0.11 -16.40
N ALA A 98 -0.64 -1.10 -15.55
CA ALA A 98 -0.88 -1.02 -14.11
C ALA A 98 0.07 -0.02 -13.44
N TYR A 99 1.35 0.03 -13.83
CA TYR A 99 2.28 1.05 -13.37
C TYR A 99 1.88 2.45 -13.83
N ILE A 100 1.49 2.65 -15.09
CA ILE A 100 1.00 3.94 -15.60
C ILE A 100 -0.33 4.30 -14.94
N SER A 101 -1.23 3.36 -14.68
CA SER A 101 -2.50 3.62 -13.99
C SER A 101 -2.27 4.01 -12.53
N ILE A 102 -1.54 3.19 -11.76
CA ILE A 102 -1.22 3.44 -10.36
C ILE A 102 -0.35 4.69 -10.24
N TRP A 103 0.68 4.86 -11.06
CA TRP A 103 1.54 6.04 -11.03
C TRP A 103 0.81 7.28 -11.54
N ARG A 104 -0.13 7.21 -12.49
CA ARG A 104 -1.00 8.35 -12.84
C ARG A 104 -1.95 8.70 -11.71
N THR A 105 -2.57 7.72 -11.06
CA THR A 105 -3.50 7.97 -9.95
C THR A 105 -2.74 8.49 -8.73
N VAL A 106 -1.62 7.86 -8.34
CA VAL A 106 -0.76 8.33 -7.25
C VAL A 106 -0.12 9.67 -7.60
N TYR A 107 0.40 9.89 -8.81
CA TYR A 107 0.92 11.20 -9.25
C TYR A 107 -0.16 12.29 -9.24
N PHE A 108 -1.36 11.97 -9.71
CA PHE A 108 -2.50 12.90 -9.69
C PHE A 108 -2.92 13.22 -8.26
N VAL A 109 -3.07 12.21 -7.40
CA VAL A 109 -3.43 12.36 -5.98
C VAL A 109 -2.34 13.13 -5.23
N THR A 110 -1.07 12.75 -5.35
CA THR A 110 0.07 13.46 -4.70
C THR A 110 0.23 14.90 -5.19
N LYS A 111 0.00 15.17 -6.48
CA LYS A 111 0.00 16.54 -7.04
C LYS A 111 -1.21 17.36 -6.60
N SER A 112 -2.37 16.73 -6.44
CA SER A 112 -3.61 17.37 -5.98
C SER A 112 -3.56 17.74 -4.49
N ILE A 113 -2.85 16.95 -3.66
CA ILE A 113 -2.83 17.16 -2.20
C ILE A 113 -1.81 18.23 -1.74
N ARG A 114 -1.02 18.87 -2.62
CA ARG A 114 0.08 19.79 -2.21
C ARG A 114 0.99 19.19 -1.13
N ILE A 115 1.13 17.86 -1.07
CA ILE A 115 2.16 17.25 -0.23
C ILE A 115 3.46 17.60 -0.94
N ALA A 116 4.26 18.47 -0.34
CA ALA A 116 5.57 18.84 -0.82
C ALA A 116 6.53 17.65 -0.69
N VAL A 117 6.33 16.59 -1.47
CA VAL A 117 7.35 15.58 -1.73
C VAL A 117 8.22 16.09 -2.87
N TRP A 118 8.82 17.27 -2.67
CA TRP A 118 9.92 17.74 -3.52
C TRP A 118 11.20 17.24 -2.89
N GLN A 119 11.53 15.96 -3.11
CA GLN A 119 12.89 15.42 -3.26
C GLN A 119 12.77 13.91 -3.53
N ILE A 120 12.52 13.56 -4.79
CA ILE A 120 12.96 12.30 -5.42
C ILE A 120 13.42 12.66 -6.83
#